data_AF-G7YFM1-F1
#
_entry.id   AF-G7YFM1-F1
#
_cell.length_a   1.000
_cell.length_b   1.000
_cell.length_c   1.000
_cell.angle_alpha   90.00
_cell.angle_beta   90.00
_cell.angle_gamma   90.00
#
_symmetry.space_group_name_H-M   'P 1'
#
loop_
_entity.id
_entity.type
_entity.pdbx_description
1 polymer ?
#
loop_
_entity_poly.entity_id
_entity_poly.type
_entity_poly.pdbx_seq_one_letter_code
_entity_poly.pdbx_strand_id
1 'polypeptide(L)'
;MGVEQSRLRTRKHQPVLKRMSLPSQLLNQPSKVTGATDEMNNNNVPGGSLSVPDTSTTGSVGYFSKDDRFSEFEQDVLLSTWPLIASDLYTHGCMVFKNALHLFPDLAKFIPFTKLSNEEIAADTRSKQHILAFMDVLSKAIGALDGSREDFCEKLMVLGARHAAVPGMKLEYFKVFKQAILMTWEALMYEEFTEDVRRAWAHLMDYIIGILSEGCLVFEEEEEKMLLDDSSEIQHRASDSQLGAYPSTRRRSGRPSVISMTPEELSHFYSVCK
;
A
#
# COMPACT_ATOMS: atom_id res chain seq x y z
N MET A 1 -48.42 -53.52 13.74
CA MET A 1 -48.16 -52.77 12.48
C MET A 1 -46.99 -51.83 12.80
N GLY A 2 -45.72 -52.18 12.55
CA GLY A 2 -45.08 -52.32 11.23
C GLY A 2 -45.04 -50.92 10.57
N VAL A 3 -43.91 -50.23 10.37
CA VAL A 3 -42.64 -50.66 9.75
C VAL A 3 -41.47 -49.79 10.25
N GLU A 4 -40.34 -50.45 10.45
CA GLU A 4 -38.99 -49.94 10.71
C GLU A 4 -38.20 -49.92 9.39
N GLN A 5 -37.48 -48.83 9.04
CA GLN A 5 -36.22 -48.83 8.26
C GLN A 5 -35.47 -47.50 8.58
N SER A 6 -34.36 -47.47 9.33
CA SER A 6 -32.97 -47.89 9.05
C SER A 6 -32.16 -47.02 8.06
N ARG A 7 -31.05 -46.46 8.60
CA ARG A 7 -29.75 -46.11 7.96
C ARG A 7 -29.70 -44.80 7.13
N LEU A 8 -28.63 -43.98 7.06
CA LEU A 8 -27.20 -44.09 7.38
C LEU A 8 -26.64 -42.72 7.85
N ARG A 9 -25.67 -42.76 8.76
CA ARG A 9 -24.72 -41.68 9.06
C ARG A 9 -23.84 -41.38 7.83
N THR A 10 -23.66 -40.11 7.49
CA THR A 10 -22.44 -39.62 6.84
C THR A 10 -21.89 -38.44 7.64
N ARG A 11 -20.89 -38.75 8.47
CA ARG A 11 -20.05 -37.80 9.19
C ARG A 11 -19.16 -37.13 8.14
N LYS A 12 -19.48 -35.90 7.73
CA LYS A 12 -18.61 -35.14 6.84
C LYS A 12 -17.29 -34.86 7.55
N HIS A 13 -16.21 -35.22 6.88
CA HIS A 13 -14.83 -35.01 7.31
C HIS A 13 -14.57 -33.51 7.51
N GLN A 14 -14.28 -33.15 8.75
CA GLN A 14 -13.67 -31.87 9.11
C GLN A 14 -12.16 -32.02 8.88
N PRO A 15 -11.51 -31.20 8.03
CA PRO A 15 -10.06 -31.26 7.91
C PRO A 15 -9.45 -30.71 9.20
N VAL A 16 -8.69 -31.56 9.88
CA VAL A 16 -7.86 -31.19 11.02
C VAL A 16 -6.75 -30.29 10.49
N LEU A 17 -6.82 -28.99 10.80
CA LEU A 17 -5.71 -28.07 10.62
C LEU A 17 -4.53 -28.59 11.45
N LYS A 18 -3.52 -29.15 10.77
CA LYS A 18 -2.25 -29.48 11.40
C LYS A 18 -1.59 -28.18 11.81
N ARG A 19 -1.53 -27.94 13.13
CA ARG A 19 -0.68 -26.92 13.76
C ARG A 19 0.75 -27.14 13.26
N MET A 20 1.24 -26.27 12.38
CA MET A 20 2.63 -26.28 11.95
C MET A 20 3.45 -25.67 13.09
N SER A 21 3.99 -26.52 13.96
CA SER A 21 4.93 -26.08 14.99
C SER A 21 6.24 -25.68 14.34
N LEU A 22 6.61 -24.40 14.47
CA LEU A 22 7.93 -23.88 14.13
C LEU A 22 9.03 -24.56 14.98
N PRO A 23 10.24 -24.82 14.44
CA PRO A 23 11.32 -25.43 15.19
C PRO A 23 11.83 -24.50 16.32
N SER A 24 11.63 -24.90 17.57
CA SER A 24 12.22 -24.27 18.75
C SER A 24 13.70 -24.68 18.88
N GLN A 25 14.58 -24.03 18.12
CA GLN A 25 16.04 -24.21 18.25
C GLN A 25 16.71 -22.83 18.19
N LEU A 26 16.54 -22.03 19.25
CA LEU A 26 17.50 -20.99 19.65
C LEU A 26 17.17 -20.51 21.07
N LEU A 27 17.48 -21.35 22.06
CA LEU A 27 17.80 -20.86 23.39
C LEU A 27 18.82 -21.79 24.06
N ASN A 28 19.80 -21.18 24.73
CA ASN A 28 20.87 -21.73 25.56
C ASN A 28 22.19 -22.14 24.88
N GLN A 29 23.15 -21.22 24.92
CA GLN A 29 24.41 -21.51 25.62
C GLN A 29 24.83 -20.32 26.50
N PRO A 30 25.20 -20.54 27.78
CA PRO A 30 25.93 -19.57 28.58
C PRO A 30 27.45 -19.84 28.44
N SER A 31 28.26 -18.79 28.44
CA SER A 31 29.68 -18.91 28.77
C SER A 31 30.14 -17.69 29.54
N LYS A 32 30.60 -17.94 30.77
CA LYS A 32 31.16 -16.98 31.71
C LYS A 32 32.68 -17.18 31.78
N VAL A 33 33.39 -16.05 31.77
CA VAL A 33 34.60 -15.69 32.54
C VAL A 33 35.96 -16.23 32.08
N THR A 34 36.84 -15.29 31.71
CA THR A 34 38.12 -14.87 32.35
C THR A 34 38.61 -13.65 31.52
N GLY A 35 39.11 -12.51 32.01
CA GLY A 35 39.74 -12.14 33.27
C GLY A 35 41.22 -11.84 33.03
N ALA A 36 41.58 -10.65 32.51
CA ALA A 36 42.88 -10.01 32.72
C ALA A 36 42.88 -8.55 32.20
N THR A 37 43.31 -7.67 33.09
CA THR A 37 43.58 -6.23 32.97
C THR A 37 44.79 -5.94 32.09
N ASP A 38 44.80 -4.81 31.38
CA ASP A 38 45.97 -3.92 31.33
C ASP A 38 45.57 -2.50 30.95
N GLU A 39 46.05 -1.55 31.75
CA GLU A 39 45.93 -0.10 31.61
C GLU A 39 46.86 0.42 30.50
N MET A 40 46.42 1.45 29.75
CA MET A 40 47.23 2.63 29.45
C MET A 40 46.40 3.75 28.79
N ASN A 41 46.00 4.69 29.64
CA ASN A 41 45.92 6.15 29.49
C ASN A 41 46.40 6.76 28.14
N ASN A 42 45.57 7.55 27.44
CA ASN A 42 45.82 9.00 27.26
C ASN A 42 44.66 9.82 26.66
N ASN A 43 44.55 11.03 27.18
CA ASN A 43 43.61 12.14 26.94
C ASN A 43 43.53 12.67 25.48
N ASN A 44 42.33 13.07 25.03
CA ASN A 44 41.94 14.46 24.72
C ASN A 44 40.70 14.58 23.80
N VAL A 45 39.78 15.46 24.20
CA VAL A 45 38.65 16.08 23.46
C VAL A 45 38.78 17.59 23.78
N PRO A 46 38.30 18.61 23.01
CA PRO A 46 37.37 18.61 21.87
C PRO A 46 37.84 19.42 20.63
N GLY A 47 37.21 19.18 19.48
CA GLY A 47 37.33 20.05 18.32
C GLY A 47 36.09 19.97 17.44
N GLY A 48 35.14 20.86 17.67
CA GLY A 48 34.02 21.09 16.76
C GLY A 48 34.53 21.72 15.47
N SER A 49 34.10 21.19 14.33
CA SER A 49 34.19 21.90 13.07
C SER A 49 32.88 21.72 12.32
N LEU A 50 32.16 22.84 12.18
CA LEU A 50 31.12 23.03 11.18
C LEU A 50 31.70 22.67 9.81
N SER A 51 31.03 21.79 9.08
CA SER A 51 31.21 21.63 7.65
C SER A 51 29.87 21.85 6.97
N VAL A 52 29.81 22.98 6.27
CA VAL A 52 28.75 23.43 5.35
C VAL A 52 28.58 22.38 4.24
N PRO A 53 27.34 22.05 3.79
CA PRO A 53 27.18 21.21 2.62
C PRO A 53 27.27 22.06 1.34
N ASP A 54 28.25 21.73 0.50
CA ASP A 54 28.38 22.25 -0.86
C ASP A 54 27.19 21.85 -1.73
N THR A 55 26.54 22.85 -2.31
CA THR A 55 25.49 22.73 -3.31
C THR A 55 26.11 22.78 -4.71
N SER A 56 26.18 21.62 -5.39
CA SER A 56 26.28 21.59 -6.86
C SER A 56 25.68 20.33 -7.46
N THR A 57 24.45 20.54 -7.93
CA THR A 57 23.57 19.80 -8.86
C THR A 57 24.23 18.89 -9.90
N THR A 58 23.80 17.63 -9.91
CA THR A 58 23.36 16.91 -11.11
C THR A 58 22.09 16.14 -10.77
N GLY A 59 20.98 16.47 -11.43
CA GLY A 59 19.65 15.95 -11.14
C GLY A 59 19.53 14.45 -11.35
N SER A 60 19.53 13.71 -10.25
CA SER A 60 18.82 12.44 -10.14
C SER A 60 17.60 12.76 -9.28
N VAL A 61 16.40 12.60 -9.83
CA VAL A 61 15.16 12.64 -9.05
C VAL A 61 15.30 11.53 -8.01
N GLY A 62 15.63 11.91 -6.78
CA GLY A 62 15.92 10.98 -5.70
C GLY A 62 14.64 10.29 -5.25
N TYR A 63 14.30 9.18 -5.92
CA TYR A 63 13.02 8.50 -5.73
C TYR A 63 12.82 7.83 -4.37
N PHE A 64 13.82 7.77 -3.49
CA PHE A 64 13.69 7.05 -2.22
C PHE A 64 14.50 7.71 -1.10
N SER A 65 13.84 7.89 0.05
CA SER A 65 14.52 8.26 1.28
C SER A 65 15.36 7.06 1.74
N LYS A 66 16.50 7.29 2.40
CA LYS A 66 17.39 6.21 2.88
C LYS A 66 16.72 5.24 3.88
N ASP A 67 15.53 5.58 4.36
CA ASP A 67 14.70 4.84 5.33
C ASP A 67 13.65 3.89 4.71
N ASP A 68 13.48 3.82 3.39
CA ASP A 68 12.52 2.90 2.74
C ASP A 68 13.04 1.44 2.65
N ARG A 69 13.84 1.01 3.62
CA ARG A 69 14.45 -0.32 3.66
C ARG A 69 13.79 -1.15 4.75
N PHE A 70 13.14 -2.23 4.34
CA PHE A 70 12.65 -3.27 5.25
C PHE A 70 13.83 -3.92 5.97
N SER A 71 13.75 -4.02 7.29
CA SER A 71 14.71 -4.81 8.08
C SER A 71 14.66 -6.28 7.68
N GLU A 72 15.74 -7.03 7.93
CA GLU A 72 15.76 -8.49 7.70
C GLU A 72 14.61 -9.19 8.43
N PHE A 73 14.30 -8.75 9.65
CA PHE A 73 13.17 -9.26 10.43
C PHE A 73 11.82 -9.01 9.74
N GLU A 74 11.58 -7.80 9.23
CA GLU A 74 10.33 -7.52 8.50
C GLU A 74 10.24 -8.33 7.21
N GLN A 75 11.35 -8.50 6.50
CA GLN A 75 11.40 -9.34 5.30
C GLN A 75 11.07 -10.80 5.65
N ASP A 76 11.67 -11.36 6.70
CA ASP A 76 11.39 -12.72 7.17
C ASP A 76 9.92 -12.90 7.55
N VAL A 77 9.34 -11.92 8.25
CA VAL A 77 7.92 -11.91 8.61
C VAL A 77 7.03 -11.91 7.36
N LEU A 78 7.31 -11.02 6.40
CA LEU A 78 6.51 -10.92 5.17
C LEU A 78 6.63 -12.18 4.32
N LEU A 79 7.84 -12.71 4.15
CA LEU A 79 8.11 -13.93 3.36
C LEU A 79 7.51 -15.18 4.01
N SER A 80 7.55 -15.31 5.33
CA SER A 80 7.00 -16.47 6.04
C SER A 80 5.47 -16.47 6.14
N THR A 81 4.85 -15.28 6.21
CA THR A 81 3.39 -15.16 6.34
C THR A 81 2.67 -15.07 4.99
N TRP A 82 3.32 -14.61 3.93
CA TRP A 82 2.72 -14.53 2.59
C TRP A 82 2.15 -15.85 2.06
N PRO A 83 2.80 -17.03 2.21
CA PRO A 83 2.24 -18.30 1.75
C PRO A 83 0.88 -18.64 2.37
N LEU A 84 0.61 -18.20 3.60
CA LEU A 84 -0.69 -18.39 4.26
C LEU A 84 -1.78 -17.63 3.51
N ILE A 85 -1.47 -16.39 3.12
CA ILE A 85 -2.34 -15.51 2.34
C ILE A 85 -2.46 -16.00 0.89
N ALA A 86 -1.35 -16.40 0.28
CA ALA A 86 -1.29 -16.77 -1.14
C ALA A 86 -1.95 -18.11 -1.45
N SER A 87 -2.32 -18.87 -0.42
CA SER A 87 -3.01 -20.17 -0.55
C SER A 87 -4.34 -20.09 -1.31
N ASP A 88 -5.05 -18.96 -1.22
CA ASP A 88 -6.24 -18.67 -2.03
C ASP A 88 -6.36 -17.16 -2.31
N LEU A 89 -5.55 -16.67 -3.25
CA LEU A 89 -5.49 -15.26 -3.62
C LEU A 89 -6.87 -14.68 -3.97
N TYR A 90 -7.70 -15.44 -4.70
CA TYR A 90 -8.98 -14.92 -5.15
C TYR A 90 -9.95 -14.73 -3.98
N THR A 91 -10.14 -15.76 -3.15
CA THR A 91 -11.05 -15.68 -2.00
C THR A 91 -10.59 -14.64 -1.00
N HIS A 92 -9.29 -14.58 -0.69
CA HIS A 92 -8.76 -13.58 0.25
C HIS A 92 -8.85 -12.16 -0.31
N GLY A 93 -8.60 -11.98 -1.61
CA GLY A 93 -8.83 -10.69 -2.27
C GLY A 93 -10.29 -10.25 -2.20
N CYS A 94 -11.26 -11.16 -2.42
CA CYS A 94 -12.68 -10.88 -2.21
C CYS A 94 -12.98 -10.40 -0.78
N MET A 95 -12.36 -11.02 0.23
CA MET A 95 -12.52 -10.60 1.62
C MET A 95 -12.01 -9.17 1.86
N VAL A 96 -10.87 -8.80 1.29
CA VAL A 96 -10.33 -7.43 1.38
C VAL A 96 -11.31 -6.42 0.79
N PHE A 97 -11.80 -6.66 -0.42
CA PHE A 97 -12.74 -5.74 -1.07
C PHE A 97 -14.05 -5.60 -0.28
N LYS A 98 -14.57 -6.71 0.28
CA LYS A 98 -15.75 -6.65 1.16
C LYS A 98 -15.50 -5.85 2.43
N ASN A 99 -14.34 -6.05 3.07
CA ASN A 99 -13.97 -5.28 4.25
C ASN A 99 -13.83 -3.79 3.91
N ALA A 100 -13.22 -3.44 2.77
CA ALA A 100 -13.10 -2.06 2.33
C ALA A 100 -14.48 -1.39 2.12
N LEU A 101 -15.44 -2.10 1.53
CA LEU A 101 -16.81 -1.60 1.34
C LEU A 101 -17.61 -1.54 2.64
N HIS A 102 -17.29 -2.40 3.61
CA HIS A 102 -17.87 -2.32 4.94
C HIS A 102 -17.37 -1.08 5.68
N LEU A 103 -16.06 -0.82 5.61
CA LEU A 103 -15.41 0.35 6.20
C LEU A 103 -15.87 1.65 5.55
N PHE A 104 -15.96 1.69 4.21
CA PHE A 104 -16.39 2.87 3.46
C PHE A 104 -17.26 2.49 2.25
N PRO A 105 -18.60 2.44 2.41
CA PRO A 105 -19.53 2.00 1.36
C PRO A 105 -19.46 2.81 0.06
N ASP A 106 -19.05 4.08 0.15
CA ASP A 106 -18.93 4.99 -0.99
C ASP A 106 -17.87 4.56 -2.01
N LEU A 107 -16.94 3.67 -1.62
CA LEU A 107 -16.00 3.01 -2.54
C LEU A 107 -16.70 2.24 -3.66
N ALA A 108 -17.95 1.81 -3.46
CA ALA A 108 -18.75 1.09 -4.45
C ALA A 108 -18.90 1.86 -5.77
N LYS A 109 -18.76 3.20 -5.75
CA LYS A 109 -18.82 4.07 -6.94
C LYS A 109 -17.66 3.81 -7.92
N PHE A 110 -16.50 3.40 -7.39
CA PHE A 110 -15.27 3.20 -8.16
C PHE A 110 -15.00 1.73 -8.49
N ILE A 111 -15.67 0.83 -7.77
CA ILE A 111 -15.46 -0.60 -7.89
C ILE A 111 -16.70 -1.19 -8.60
N PRO A 112 -16.59 -1.56 -9.90
CA PRO A 112 -17.76 -1.84 -10.74
C PRO A 112 -18.52 -3.12 -10.37
N PHE A 113 -18.04 -3.90 -9.40
CA PHE A 113 -18.53 -5.25 -9.10
C PHE A 113 -19.06 -5.45 -7.67
N THR A 114 -19.26 -4.36 -6.94
CA THR A 114 -19.63 -4.37 -5.51
C THR A 114 -21.08 -4.74 -5.22
N LYS A 115 -21.90 -4.87 -6.27
CA LYS A 115 -23.31 -5.30 -6.18
C LYS A 115 -23.49 -6.81 -6.29
N LEU A 116 -22.41 -7.56 -6.49
CA LEU A 116 -22.45 -8.98 -6.81
C LEU A 116 -22.23 -9.82 -5.52
N SER A 117 -23.02 -10.88 -5.36
CA SER A 117 -22.75 -11.96 -4.40
C SER A 117 -21.44 -12.69 -4.72
N ASN A 118 -20.93 -13.54 -3.82
CA ASN A 118 -19.70 -14.31 -4.05
C ASN A 118 -19.73 -15.11 -5.36
N GLU A 119 -20.89 -15.71 -5.64
CA GLU A 119 -21.15 -16.51 -6.83
C GLU A 119 -21.19 -15.65 -8.09
N GLU A 120 -21.73 -14.42 -8.00
CA GLU A 120 -21.81 -13.48 -9.11
C GLU A 120 -20.46 -12.79 -9.40
N ILE A 121 -19.65 -12.48 -8.38
CA ILE A 121 -18.27 -12.00 -8.55
C ILE A 121 -17.43 -13.10 -9.22
N ALA A 122 -17.64 -14.37 -8.85
CA ALA A 122 -16.94 -15.50 -9.47
C ALA A 122 -17.32 -15.71 -10.95
N ALA A 123 -18.55 -15.34 -11.34
CA ALA A 123 -19.01 -15.38 -12.72
C ALA A 123 -18.53 -14.17 -13.55
N ASP A 124 -18.31 -13.00 -12.93
CA ASP A 124 -17.78 -11.84 -13.62
C ASP A 124 -16.25 -11.91 -13.79
N THR A 125 -15.82 -12.15 -15.02
CA THR A 125 -14.41 -12.32 -15.37
C THR A 125 -13.60 -11.05 -15.10
N ARG A 126 -14.20 -9.86 -15.27
CA ARG A 126 -13.50 -8.58 -15.04
C ARG A 126 -13.24 -8.34 -13.55
N SER A 127 -14.20 -8.62 -12.68
CA SER A 127 -14.04 -8.60 -11.23
C SER A 127 -12.90 -9.49 -10.77
N LYS A 128 -12.94 -10.74 -11.23
CA LYS A 128 -11.92 -11.72 -10.89
C LYS A 128 -10.53 -11.28 -11.33
N GLN A 129 -10.40 -10.76 -12.54
CA GLN A 129 -9.14 -10.21 -13.03
C GLN A 129 -8.64 -9.03 -12.17
N HIS A 130 -9.52 -8.11 -11.78
CA HIS A 130 -9.13 -6.97 -10.96
C HIS A 130 -8.69 -7.39 -9.54
N ILE A 131 -9.44 -8.29 -8.91
CA ILE A 131 -9.10 -8.83 -7.58
C ILE A 131 -7.76 -9.56 -7.62
N LEU A 132 -7.53 -10.39 -8.65
CA LEU A 132 -6.25 -11.08 -8.81
C LEU A 132 -5.11 -10.10 -9.13
N ALA A 133 -5.35 -9.08 -9.93
CA ALA A 133 -4.35 -8.04 -10.21
C ALA A 133 -3.98 -7.25 -8.94
N PHE A 134 -4.96 -6.95 -8.08
CA PHE A 134 -4.71 -6.34 -6.77
C PHE A 134 -3.83 -7.24 -5.89
N MET A 135 -4.16 -8.52 -5.79
CA MET A 135 -3.35 -9.48 -5.02
C MET A 135 -1.94 -9.67 -5.61
N ASP A 136 -1.80 -9.61 -6.93
CA ASP A 136 -0.53 -9.69 -7.63
C ASP A 136 0.39 -8.48 -7.34
N VAL A 137 -0.16 -7.29 -7.04
CA VAL A 137 0.64 -6.15 -6.55
C VAL A 137 1.33 -6.51 -5.24
N LEU A 138 0.64 -7.17 -4.31
CA LEU A 138 1.24 -7.62 -3.05
C LEU A 138 2.31 -8.69 -3.29
N SER A 139 2.05 -9.68 -4.17
CA SER A 139 3.04 -10.68 -4.58
C SER A 139 4.34 -10.02 -5.09
N LYS A 140 4.18 -9.02 -5.98
CA LYS A 140 5.31 -8.32 -6.58
C LYS A 140 6.04 -7.44 -5.59
N ALA A 141 5.33 -6.81 -4.66
CA ALA A 141 5.95 -6.03 -3.59
C ALA A 141 6.85 -6.92 -2.71
N ILE A 142 6.38 -8.12 -2.36
CA ILE A 142 7.16 -9.09 -1.59
C ILE A 142 8.35 -9.61 -2.40
N GLY A 143 8.15 -9.94 -3.68
CA GLY A 143 9.25 -10.34 -4.57
C GLY A 143 10.28 -9.24 -4.82
N ALA A 144 9.88 -7.97 -4.72
CA ALA A 144 10.76 -6.82 -4.88
C ALA A 144 11.64 -6.55 -3.64
N LEU A 145 11.34 -7.17 -2.48
CA LEU A 145 12.20 -7.12 -1.30
C LEU A 145 13.60 -7.70 -1.59
N ASP A 146 13.70 -8.64 -2.54
CA ASP A 146 14.93 -9.34 -2.94
C ASP A 146 15.65 -8.70 -4.17
N GLY A 147 15.46 -7.38 -4.38
CA GLY A 147 16.34 -6.59 -5.27
C GLY A 147 15.77 -6.15 -6.62
N SER A 148 14.53 -6.50 -6.97
CA SER A 148 13.85 -6.00 -8.19
C SER A 148 12.98 -4.75 -7.94
N ARG A 149 13.49 -3.85 -7.07
CA ARG A 149 12.69 -2.75 -6.50
C ARG A 149 12.35 -1.64 -7.51
N GLU A 150 13.29 -1.25 -8.35
CA GLU A 150 13.12 -0.13 -9.31
C GLU A 150 12.00 -0.41 -10.32
N ASP A 151 12.08 -1.54 -11.02
CA ASP A 151 11.05 -2.00 -11.96
C ASP A 151 9.64 -2.08 -11.33
N PHE A 152 9.58 -2.50 -10.06
CA PHE A 152 8.31 -2.58 -9.34
C PHE A 152 7.76 -1.18 -9.07
N CYS A 153 8.60 -0.25 -8.60
CA CYS A 153 8.23 1.13 -8.34
C CYS A 153 7.73 1.84 -9.59
N GLU A 154 8.43 1.71 -10.73
CA GLU A 154 7.99 2.32 -11.99
C GLU A 154 6.60 1.83 -12.43
N LYS A 155 6.36 0.52 -12.35
CA LYS A 155 5.05 -0.06 -12.68
C LYS A 155 3.96 0.42 -11.72
N LEU A 156 4.31 0.59 -10.45
CA LEU A 156 3.38 1.04 -9.42
C LEU A 156 3.06 2.54 -9.54
N MET A 157 4.02 3.38 -9.97
CA MET A 157 3.81 4.78 -10.34
C MET A 157 2.78 4.90 -11.47
N VAL A 158 2.95 4.12 -12.55
CA VAL A 158 1.99 4.09 -13.66
C VAL A 158 0.62 3.60 -13.19
N LEU A 159 0.58 2.63 -12.26
CA LEU A 159 -0.67 2.17 -11.68
C LEU A 159 -1.35 3.28 -10.85
N GLY A 160 -0.59 4.09 -10.11
CA GLY A 160 -1.08 5.28 -9.41
C GLY A 160 -1.74 6.26 -10.36
N ALA A 161 -1.03 6.66 -11.43
CA ALA A 161 -1.57 7.54 -12.47
C ALA A 161 -2.90 7.02 -13.06
N ARG A 162 -3.00 5.71 -13.29
CA ARG A 162 -4.26 5.08 -13.76
C ARG A 162 -5.41 5.18 -12.76
N HIS A 163 -5.14 5.21 -11.46
CA HIS A 163 -6.16 5.44 -10.44
C HIS A 163 -6.56 6.91 -10.38
N ALA A 164 -5.61 7.85 -10.51
CA ALA A 164 -5.91 9.29 -10.57
C ALA A 164 -6.78 9.66 -11.77
N ALA A 165 -6.61 8.97 -12.90
CA ALA A 165 -7.47 9.13 -14.07
C ALA A 165 -8.93 8.66 -13.87
N VAL A 166 -9.26 8.01 -12.75
CA VAL A 166 -10.65 7.62 -12.42
C VAL A 166 -11.35 8.83 -11.79
N PRO A 167 -12.44 9.35 -12.40
CA PRO A 167 -13.11 10.55 -11.90
C PRO A 167 -13.58 10.41 -10.45
N GLY A 168 -13.16 11.35 -9.59
CA GLY A 168 -13.52 11.37 -8.17
C GLY A 168 -12.72 10.42 -7.27
N MET A 169 -11.72 9.72 -7.81
CA MET A 169 -10.78 8.95 -6.98
C MET A 169 -10.00 9.88 -6.05
N LYS A 170 -9.82 9.44 -4.80
CA LYS A 170 -9.08 10.18 -3.77
C LYS A 170 -7.98 9.31 -3.16
N LEU A 171 -6.84 9.90 -2.81
CA LEU A 171 -5.70 9.21 -2.19
C LEU A 171 -6.08 8.54 -0.87
N GLU A 172 -6.97 9.15 -0.11
CA GLU A 172 -7.45 8.66 1.18
C GLU A 172 -8.13 7.30 1.08
N TYR A 173 -8.68 6.96 -0.08
CA TYR A 173 -9.28 5.63 -0.33
C TYR A 173 -8.26 4.50 -0.23
N PHE A 174 -6.98 4.74 -0.53
CA PHE A 174 -5.94 3.73 -0.34
C PHE A 174 -5.75 3.35 1.14
N LYS A 175 -5.98 4.30 2.07
CA LYS A 175 -5.91 4.04 3.52
C LYS A 175 -7.04 3.11 3.98
N VAL A 176 -8.22 3.19 3.35
CA VAL A 176 -9.31 2.23 3.60
C VAL A 176 -8.89 0.82 3.21
N PHE A 177 -8.21 0.66 2.07
CA PHE A 177 -7.67 -0.63 1.64
C PHE A 177 -6.58 -1.15 2.58
N LYS A 178 -5.66 -0.30 3.06
CA LYS A 178 -4.70 -0.70 4.09
C LYS A 178 -5.39 -1.33 5.31
N GLN A 179 -6.40 -0.64 5.84
CA GLN A 179 -7.14 -1.13 7.01
C GLN A 179 -7.88 -2.44 6.69
N ALA A 180 -8.55 -2.52 5.54
CA ALA A 180 -9.25 -3.72 5.10
C ALA A 180 -8.32 -4.94 4.98
N ILE A 181 -7.12 -4.75 4.44
CA ILE A 181 -6.09 -5.77 4.30
C ILE A 181 -5.66 -6.29 5.68
N LEU A 182 -5.33 -5.40 6.61
CA LEU A 182 -4.92 -5.80 7.97
C LEU A 182 -6.04 -6.55 8.71
N MET A 183 -7.29 -6.12 8.57
CA MET A 183 -8.44 -6.85 9.11
C MET A 183 -8.60 -8.24 8.50
N THR A 184 -8.36 -8.37 7.19
CA THR A 184 -8.42 -9.67 6.49
C THR A 184 -7.29 -10.59 6.94
N TRP A 185 -6.06 -10.10 7.07
CA TRP A 185 -4.92 -10.89 7.59
C TRP A 185 -5.13 -11.36 9.01
N GLU A 186 -5.64 -10.48 9.89
CA GLU A 186 -6.00 -10.84 11.26
C GLU A 186 -7.02 -11.98 11.30
N ALA A 187 -8.06 -11.91 10.46
CA ALA A 187 -9.09 -12.95 10.38
C ALA A 187 -8.58 -14.29 9.79
N LEU A 188 -7.54 -14.26 8.95
CA LEU A 188 -7.00 -15.46 8.30
C LEU A 188 -5.91 -16.15 9.12
N MET A 189 -5.05 -15.37 9.77
CA MET A 189 -3.91 -15.88 10.55
C MET A 189 -4.23 -16.11 12.03
N TYR A 190 -5.32 -15.51 12.55
CA TYR A 190 -5.76 -15.64 13.94
C TYR A 190 -4.61 -15.35 14.93
N GLU A 191 -4.22 -16.35 15.73
CA GLU A 191 -3.15 -16.23 16.74
C GLU A 191 -1.77 -15.94 16.13
N GLU A 192 -1.54 -16.29 14.86
CA GLU A 192 -0.29 -16.01 14.16
C GLU A 192 -0.18 -14.54 13.70
N PHE A 193 -1.27 -13.77 13.74
CA PHE A 193 -1.26 -12.33 13.44
C PHE A 193 -0.78 -11.50 14.63
N THR A 194 0.48 -11.70 15.00
CA THR A 194 1.12 -10.98 16.10
C THR A 194 1.30 -9.50 15.78
N GLU A 195 1.64 -8.70 16.78
CA GLU A 195 1.89 -7.27 16.58
C GLU A 195 3.07 -6.98 15.65
N ASP A 196 4.08 -7.87 15.62
CA ASP A 196 5.18 -7.79 14.66
C ASP A 196 4.70 -8.05 13.22
N VAL A 197 3.82 -9.04 13.03
CA VAL A 197 3.19 -9.33 11.73
C VAL A 197 2.35 -8.14 11.28
N ARG A 198 1.52 -7.58 12.17
CA ARG A 198 0.72 -6.38 11.88
C ARG A 198 1.60 -5.21 11.45
N ARG A 199 2.68 -4.93 12.18
CA ARG A 199 3.60 -3.83 11.88
C ARG A 199 4.31 -4.01 10.54
N ALA A 200 4.85 -5.19 10.26
CA ALA A 200 5.54 -5.47 9.00
C ALA A 200 4.59 -5.33 7.79
N TRP A 201 3.36 -5.87 7.89
CA TRP A 201 2.34 -5.72 6.85
C TRP A 201 1.87 -4.27 6.69
N ALA A 202 1.70 -3.53 7.79
CA ALA A 202 1.34 -2.12 7.74
C ALA A 202 2.43 -1.30 7.03
N HIS A 203 3.70 -1.56 7.32
CA HIS A 203 4.83 -0.92 6.66
C HIS A 203 4.87 -1.25 5.16
N LEU A 204 4.67 -2.52 4.77
CA LEU A 204 4.57 -2.91 3.35
C LEU A 204 3.45 -2.14 2.64
N MET A 205 2.29 -2.01 3.28
CA MET A 205 1.18 -1.26 2.71
C MET A 205 1.47 0.24 2.61
N ASP A 206 2.10 0.85 3.61
CA ASP A 206 2.50 2.26 3.55
C ASP A 206 3.49 2.51 2.42
N TYR A 207 4.44 1.61 2.21
CA TYR A 207 5.39 1.66 1.10
C TYR A 207 4.68 1.62 -0.26
N ILE A 208 3.77 0.66 -0.47
CA ILE A 208 2.98 0.55 -1.71
C ILE A 208 2.12 1.80 -1.93
N ILE A 209 1.44 2.26 -0.88
CA ILE A 209 0.54 3.43 -0.96
C ILE A 209 1.33 4.70 -1.23
N GLY A 210 2.52 4.86 -0.66
CA GLY A 210 3.41 5.99 -0.94
C GLY A 210 3.72 6.11 -2.43
N ILE A 211 4.12 5.01 -3.07
CA ILE A 211 4.44 5.00 -4.50
C ILE A 211 3.19 5.22 -5.36
N LEU A 212 2.06 4.58 -5.02
CA LEU A 212 0.79 4.82 -5.71
C LEU A 212 0.37 6.29 -5.65
N SER A 213 0.50 6.89 -4.46
CA SER A 213 0.12 8.28 -4.22
C SER A 213 0.99 9.25 -5.01
N GLU A 214 2.29 8.98 -5.08
CA GLU A 214 3.22 9.74 -5.91
C GLU A 214 2.84 9.65 -7.39
N GLY A 215 2.51 8.45 -7.89
CA GLY A 215 2.03 8.26 -9.25
C GLY A 215 0.74 9.05 -9.56
N CYS A 216 -0.17 9.13 -8.59
CA CYS A 216 -1.38 9.96 -8.71
C CYS A 216 -1.05 11.46 -8.75
N LEU A 217 -0.14 11.93 -7.89
CA LEU A 217 0.27 13.34 -7.81
C LEU A 217 0.96 13.80 -9.09
N VAL A 218 1.86 12.99 -9.64
CA VAL A 218 2.52 13.28 -10.93
C VAL A 218 1.50 13.37 -12.06
N PHE A 219 0.49 12.50 -12.08
CA PHE A 219 -0.59 12.59 -13.07
C PHE A 219 -1.38 13.90 -12.96
N GLU A 220 -1.76 14.30 -11.74
CA GLU A 220 -2.47 15.56 -11.49
C GLU A 220 -1.65 16.79 -11.90
N GLU A 221 -0.35 16.81 -11.60
CA GLU A 221 0.55 17.92 -11.98
C GLU A 221 0.68 18.05 -13.50
N GLU A 222 0.87 16.93 -14.22
CA GLU A 222 0.97 16.95 -15.68
C GLU A 222 -0.36 17.31 -16.36
N GLU A 223 -1.49 16.87 -15.83
CA GLU A 223 -2.82 17.27 -16.32
C GLU A 223 -3.04 18.78 -16.14
N GLU A 224 -2.68 19.35 -14.96
CA GLU A 224 -2.79 20.79 -14.72
C GLU A 224 -1.90 21.59 -15.69
N LYS A 225 -0.67 21.13 -15.94
CA LYS A 225 0.27 21.76 -16.86
C LYS A 225 -0.26 21.79 -18.29
N MET A 226 -0.80 20.68 -18.80
CA MET A 226 -1.41 20.64 -20.14
C MET A 226 -2.58 21.61 -20.28
N LEU A 227 -3.44 21.72 -19.25
CA LEU A 227 -4.56 22.67 -19.27
C LEU A 227 -4.11 24.13 -19.27
N LEU A 228 -2.99 24.45 -18.60
CA LEU A 228 -2.40 25.79 -18.60
C LEU A 228 -1.75 26.12 -19.95
N ASP A 229 -1.06 25.16 -20.56
CA ASP A 229 -0.43 25.32 -21.88
C ASP A 229 -1.51 25.54 -22.95
N ASP A 230 -2.59 24.75 -22.99
CA ASP A 230 -3.74 24.95 -23.89
C ASP A 230 -4.41 26.32 -23.68
N SER A 231 -4.56 26.74 -22.42
CA SER A 231 -5.12 28.06 -22.09
C SER A 231 -4.22 29.20 -22.58
N SER A 232 -2.90 29.01 -22.50
CA SER A 232 -1.91 29.98 -22.98
C SER A 232 -1.87 30.05 -24.51
N GLU A 233 -2.03 28.92 -25.22
CA GLU A 233 -2.14 28.89 -26.69
C GLU A 233 -3.42 29.57 -27.19
N ILE A 234 -4.54 29.36 -26.49
CA ILE A 234 -5.82 30.04 -26.78
C ILE A 234 -5.68 31.55 -26.54
N GLN A 235 -5.01 31.98 -25.47
CA GLN A 235 -4.73 33.39 -25.21
C GLN A 235 -3.77 33.98 -26.26
N HIS A 236 -2.74 33.23 -26.69
CA HIS A 236 -1.81 33.71 -27.72
C HIS A 236 -2.49 33.88 -29.08
N ARG A 237 -3.41 32.97 -29.46
CA ARG A 237 -4.26 33.13 -30.65
C ARG A 237 -5.25 34.29 -30.55
N ALA A 238 -5.77 34.58 -29.36
CA ALA A 238 -6.64 35.74 -29.13
C ALA A 238 -5.86 37.08 -29.13
N SER A 239 -4.56 37.04 -28.81
CA SER A 239 -3.70 38.23 -28.75
C SER A 239 -3.22 38.78 -30.11
N ASP A 240 -3.45 38.04 -31.21
CA ASP A 240 -3.29 38.57 -32.58
C ASP A 240 -4.41 39.55 -32.98
N SER A 241 -5.43 39.73 -32.12
CA SER A 241 -6.36 40.85 -32.17
C SER A 241 -6.05 41.86 -31.05
N GLN A 242 -5.69 43.08 -31.45
CA GLN A 242 -5.31 44.20 -30.60
C GLN A 242 -6.22 44.40 -29.36
N LEU A 243 -5.65 44.28 -28.16
CA LEU A 243 -5.63 45.27 -27.06
C LEU A 243 -5.48 44.60 -25.67
N GLY A 244 -4.62 45.19 -24.84
CA GLY A 244 -4.74 45.18 -23.38
C GLY A 244 -3.81 44.23 -22.63
N ALA A 245 -2.85 44.82 -21.91
CA ALA A 245 -1.93 44.13 -21.00
C ALA A 245 -2.67 43.25 -19.97
N TYR A 246 -2.20 42.01 -19.77
CA TYR A 246 -2.59 41.17 -18.63
C TYR A 246 -1.37 40.59 -17.90
N PRO A 247 -1.46 40.45 -16.57
CA PRO A 247 -0.31 40.28 -15.70
C PRO A 247 0.17 38.83 -15.65
N SER A 248 1.48 38.69 -15.51
CA SER A 248 2.16 37.44 -15.17
C SER A 248 1.56 36.82 -13.90
N THR A 249 0.85 35.71 -14.03
CA THR A 249 0.41 34.90 -12.89
C THR A 249 1.43 33.83 -12.58
N ARG A 250 2.38 34.20 -11.71
CA ARG A 250 2.94 33.34 -10.67
C ARG A 250 1.80 32.48 -10.07
N ARG A 251 2.03 31.17 -9.89
CA ARG A 251 1.11 30.15 -9.31
C ARG A 251 -0.17 30.72 -8.72
N ARG A 252 -1.33 30.38 -9.28
CA ARG A 252 -2.60 30.61 -8.59
C ARG A 252 -2.74 29.55 -7.49
N SER A 253 -2.09 29.77 -6.35
CA SER A 253 -2.35 29.01 -5.12
C SER A 253 -3.85 29.07 -4.82
N GLY A 254 -4.53 27.92 -4.79
CA GLY A 254 -5.94 27.85 -4.36
C GLY A 254 -6.90 27.04 -5.22
N ARG A 255 -6.44 26.30 -6.24
CA ARG A 255 -7.28 25.20 -6.78
C ARG A 255 -7.18 24.01 -5.81
N PRO A 256 -8.32 23.48 -5.30
CA PRO A 256 -8.31 22.26 -4.50
C PRO A 256 -7.75 21.10 -5.32
N SER A 257 -6.88 20.28 -4.72
CA SER A 257 -6.45 19.03 -5.35
C SER A 257 -7.69 18.19 -5.66
N VAL A 258 -7.76 17.65 -6.87
CA VAL A 258 -8.81 16.74 -7.29
C VAL A 258 -8.57 15.33 -6.76
N ILE A 259 -7.32 14.96 -6.46
CA ILE A 259 -6.98 13.64 -5.92
C ILE A 259 -6.86 13.61 -4.38
N SER A 260 -6.71 14.76 -3.72
CA SER A 260 -6.72 14.84 -2.25
C SER A 260 -8.07 15.31 -1.74
N MET A 261 -8.46 14.91 -0.54
CA MET A 261 -9.70 15.38 0.07
C MET A 261 -9.56 16.81 0.61
N THR A 262 -10.60 17.64 0.46
CA THR A 262 -10.71 18.90 1.21
C THR A 262 -10.94 18.63 2.70
N PRO A 263 -10.75 19.60 3.60
CA PRO A 263 -11.06 19.42 5.03
C PRO A 263 -12.50 18.96 5.29
N GLU A 264 -13.47 19.43 4.50
CA GLU A 264 -14.88 19.03 4.59
C GLU A 264 -15.08 17.59 4.10
N GLU A 265 -14.48 17.24 2.96
CA GLU A 265 -14.49 15.86 2.44
C GLU A 265 -13.83 14.90 3.42
N LEU A 266 -12.74 15.31 4.06
CA LEU A 266 -12.02 14.51 5.06
C LEU A 266 -12.84 14.35 6.35
N SER A 267 -13.52 15.41 6.80
CA SER A 267 -14.45 15.32 7.93
C SER A 267 -15.60 14.38 7.63
N HIS A 268 -16.14 14.42 6.42
CA HIS A 268 -17.18 13.49 5.99
C HIS A 268 -16.64 12.06 5.92
N PHE A 269 -15.48 11.87 5.30
CA PHE A 269 -14.79 10.59 5.19
C PHE A 269 -14.63 9.94 6.56
N TYR A 270 -14.09 10.65 7.56
CA TYR A 270 -13.96 10.14 8.92
C TYR A 270 -15.30 9.92 9.63
N SER A 271 -16.37 10.64 9.26
CA SER A 271 -17.71 10.41 9.82
C SER A 271 -18.39 9.14 9.30
N VAL A 272 -18.05 8.72 8.08
CA VAL A 272 -18.64 7.56 7.39
C VAL A 272 -17.77 6.31 7.54
N CYS A 273 -16.46 6.48 7.68
CA CYS A 273 -15.55 5.38 8.00
C CYS A 273 -15.92 4.74 9.33
N LYS A 274 -16.23 3.44 9.28
CA LYS A 274 -16.60 2.62 10.45
C LYS A 274 -15.38 1.99 11.12
#